data_AF-D0N6R9-F1
#
_entry.id   AF-D0N6R9-F1
#
_cell.length_a   1.000
_cell.length_b   1.000
_cell.length_c   1.000
_cell.angle_alpha   90.00
_cell.angle_beta   90.00
_cell.angle_gamma   90.00
#
_symmetry.space_group_name_H-M   'P 1'
#
loop_
_entity.id
_entity.type
_entity.pdbx_description
1 polymer ?
#
loop_
_entity_poly.entity_id
_entity_poly.type
_entity_poly.pdbx_seq_one_letter_code
_entity_poly.pdbx_strand_id
1 'polypeptide(L)'
;MAAKSLSPDQNRRASIGTMDADDDLEESFDVNMSVEAVAQLLALKTTELMQLQRTHDEYVKSSCEYERELEIEVDRYEKKTQQLESTALQLDRDKSDLNSSINEVKDDLQATHRREHMLQTQLEEMKWKIQRLEQANDELETAARVAQATIEDLHHKSETLLEQNVFLQHEKEELLKQLSYFIVAEVHPTPPRSGSTRFPRKSSSHLSEAAAPVAPVPEENTQKGKRRKGRRPEVLETCLHLTCRKCRANKPHSHNGGSDEKGPVSAFFERLWIFLFGPDR
;
A
#
# COMPACT_ATOMS: atom_id res chain seq x y z
N MET A 1 -2.28 -12.07 36.75
CA MET A 1 -3.49 -12.40 37.53
C MET A 1 -3.69 -13.91 37.50
N ALA A 2 -3.71 -14.51 38.69
CA ALA A 2 -4.18 -15.84 39.08
C ALA A 2 -3.98 -17.04 38.13
N ALA A 3 -2.92 -17.79 38.39
CA ALA A 3 -2.89 -19.24 38.18
C ALA A 3 -3.89 -19.91 39.15
N LYS A 4 -4.72 -20.82 38.65
CA LYS A 4 -5.51 -21.75 39.46
C LYS A 4 -5.14 -23.17 39.05
N SER A 5 -4.10 -23.68 39.70
CA SER A 5 -3.83 -25.10 39.84
C SER A 5 -4.85 -25.69 40.82
N LEU A 6 -5.68 -26.62 40.37
CA LEU A 6 -6.55 -27.43 41.23
C LEU A 6 -6.17 -28.90 41.08
N SER A 7 -5.65 -29.42 42.18
CA SER A 7 -5.54 -30.83 42.60
C SER A 7 -5.91 -30.78 44.10
N PRO A 8 -6.60 -31.76 44.73
CA PRO A 8 -6.23 -33.18 44.65
C PRO A 8 -7.33 -34.25 44.72
N ASP A 9 -6.89 -35.42 44.26
CA ASP A 9 -7.29 -36.77 44.68
C ASP A 9 -7.97 -36.86 46.05
N GLN A 10 -9.25 -37.22 46.03
CA GLN A 10 -9.92 -37.86 47.15
C GLN A 10 -10.93 -38.88 46.63
N ASN A 11 -10.48 -40.10 46.39
CA ASN A 11 -11.34 -41.29 46.41
C ASN A 11 -10.53 -42.53 46.79
N ARG A 12 -9.92 -42.49 47.98
CA ARG A 12 -9.57 -43.71 48.72
C ARG A 12 -10.85 -44.25 49.35
N ARG A 13 -11.55 -45.15 48.67
CA ARG A 13 -12.54 -46.02 49.31
C ARG A 13 -11.88 -47.37 49.54
N ALA A 14 -11.31 -47.52 50.74
CA ALA A 14 -10.92 -48.81 51.27
C ALA A 14 -12.20 -49.64 51.46
N SER A 15 -12.34 -50.74 50.71
CA SER A 15 -13.23 -51.83 51.08
C SER A 15 -12.43 -52.75 52.01
N ILE A 16 -12.64 -52.55 53.31
CA ILE A 16 -12.27 -53.51 54.35
C ILE A 16 -13.18 -54.72 54.13
N GLY A 17 -12.58 -55.83 53.67
CA GLY A 17 -13.21 -57.14 53.69
C GLY A 17 -13.32 -57.60 55.14
N THR A 18 -14.54 -57.77 55.61
CA THR A 18 -14.85 -58.55 56.81
C THR A 18 -14.65 -60.01 56.44
N MET A 19 -13.55 -60.63 56.88
CA MET A 19 -13.47 -62.08 56.93
C MET A 19 -14.20 -62.51 58.20
N ASP A 20 -15.41 -63.05 58.02
CA ASP A 20 -16.05 -63.91 59.01
C ASP A 20 -15.20 -65.17 59.13
N ALA A 21 -14.30 -65.18 60.09
CA ALA A 21 -13.62 -66.37 60.57
C ALA A 21 -14.34 -66.77 61.84
N ASP A 22 -15.39 -67.56 61.71
CA ASP A 22 -15.99 -68.39 62.75
C ASP A 22 -17.09 -69.23 62.06
N ASP A 23 -16.77 -70.46 61.68
CA ASP A 23 -17.79 -71.50 61.66
C ASP A 23 -17.17 -72.84 62.08
N ASP A 24 -17.79 -73.38 63.11
CA ASP A 24 -17.41 -74.50 63.94
C ASP A 24 -17.31 -75.81 63.15
N LEU A 25 -16.18 -76.51 63.26
CA LEU A 25 -16.09 -77.95 63.00
C LEU A 25 -15.16 -78.62 64.02
N GLU A 26 -15.55 -78.62 65.29
CA GLU A 26 -15.22 -79.76 66.13
C GLU A 26 -16.15 -80.93 65.75
N GLU A 27 -15.79 -81.62 64.67
CA GLU A 27 -16.41 -82.88 64.30
C GLU A 27 -15.97 -83.94 65.31
N SER A 28 -16.83 -84.23 66.28
CA SER A 28 -16.65 -85.30 67.27
C SER A 28 -16.50 -86.63 66.54
N PHE A 29 -15.26 -87.13 66.43
CA PHE A 29 -14.97 -88.44 65.86
C PHE A 29 -15.58 -89.54 66.74
N ASP A 30 -16.71 -90.08 66.30
CA ASP A 30 -17.36 -91.24 66.90
C ASP A 30 -16.53 -92.50 66.55
N VAL A 31 -15.84 -93.07 67.54
CA VAL A 31 -14.81 -94.13 67.37
C VAL A 31 -15.41 -95.49 66.94
N ASN A 32 -16.70 -95.55 66.59
CA ASN A 32 -17.41 -96.75 66.15
C ASN A 32 -18.02 -96.65 64.72
N MET A 33 -17.49 -95.81 63.85
CA MET A 33 -17.82 -95.86 62.42
C MET A 33 -17.28 -97.14 61.76
N SER A 34 -18.12 -97.84 61.00
CA SER A 34 -17.66 -98.98 60.19
C SER A 34 -16.62 -98.51 59.16
N VAL A 35 -15.66 -99.38 58.84
CA VAL A 35 -14.62 -99.09 57.81
C VAL A 35 -15.25 -98.65 56.48
N GLU A 36 -16.45 -99.15 56.17
CA GLU A 36 -17.22 -98.79 54.99
C GLU A 36 -17.78 -97.36 55.04
N ALA A 37 -18.22 -96.87 56.20
CA ALA A 37 -18.68 -95.49 56.39
C ALA A 37 -17.53 -94.48 56.31
N VAL A 38 -16.35 -94.82 56.87
CA VAL A 38 -15.13 -94.00 56.74
C VAL A 38 -14.72 -93.90 55.26
N ALA A 39 -14.76 -95.01 54.52
CA ALA A 39 -14.42 -95.03 53.10
C ALA A 39 -15.40 -94.19 52.25
N GLN A 40 -16.70 -94.24 52.55
CA GLN A 40 -17.71 -93.41 51.89
C GLN A 40 -17.51 -91.92 52.18
N LEU A 41 -17.24 -91.54 53.44
CA LEU A 41 -16.96 -90.16 53.82
C LEU A 41 -15.69 -89.63 53.13
N LEU A 42 -14.63 -90.46 53.07
CA LEU A 42 -13.39 -90.10 52.39
C LEU A 42 -13.60 -89.93 50.88
N ALA A 43 -14.42 -90.77 50.25
CA ALA A 43 -14.80 -90.61 48.85
C ALA A 43 -15.57 -89.30 48.62
N LEU A 44 -16.54 -88.96 49.48
CA LEU A 44 -17.28 -87.68 49.40
C LEU A 44 -16.33 -86.47 49.55
N LYS A 45 -15.48 -86.47 50.59
CA LYS A 45 -14.50 -85.40 50.80
C LYS A 45 -13.51 -85.28 49.65
N THR A 46 -13.12 -86.39 49.03
CA THR A 46 -12.28 -86.37 47.82
C THR A 46 -13.01 -85.71 46.65
N THR A 47 -14.30 -86.00 46.46
CA THR A 47 -15.10 -85.36 45.41
C THR A 47 -15.32 -83.87 45.67
N GLU A 48 -15.55 -83.46 46.93
CA GLU A 48 -15.68 -82.05 47.34
C GLU A 48 -14.36 -81.30 47.10
N LEU A 49 -13.21 -81.85 47.51
CA LEU A 49 -11.90 -81.26 47.25
C LEU A 49 -11.63 -81.11 45.75
N MET A 50 -11.98 -82.11 44.95
CA MET A 50 -11.85 -82.02 43.50
C MET A 50 -12.76 -80.95 42.89
N GLN A 51 -13.98 -80.78 43.41
CA GLN A 51 -14.88 -79.71 42.97
C GLN A 51 -14.34 -78.33 43.35
N LEU A 52 -13.89 -78.17 44.60
CA LEU A 52 -13.30 -76.93 45.09
C LEU A 52 -12.03 -76.55 44.31
N GLN A 53 -11.19 -77.53 44.00
CA GLN A 53 -9.99 -77.28 43.19
C GLN A 53 -10.35 -76.80 41.79
N ARG A 54 -11.37 -77.40 41.14
CA ARG A 54 -11.85 -76.93 39.83
C ARG A 54 -12.40 -75.50 39.89
N THR A 55 -13.24 -75.17 40.89
CA THR A 55 -13.80 -73.82 41.01
C THR A 55 -12.73 -72.78 41.32
N HIS A 56 -11.72 -73.15 42.11
CA HIS A 56 -10.55 -72.30 42.35
C HIS A 56 -9.76 -72.07 41.06
N ASP A 57 -9.48 -73.11 40.28
CA ASP A 57 -8.75 -72.99 39.01
C ASP A 57 -9.52 -72.12 38.00
N GLU A 58 -10.85 -72.26 37.94
CA GLU A 58 -11.73 -71.40 37.15
C GLU A 58 -11.69 -69.94 37.62
N TYR A 59 -11.73 -69.70 38.93
CA TYR A 59 -11.62 -68.36 39.52
C TYR A 59 -10.28 -67.71 39.15
N VAL A 60 -9.17 -68.41 39.37
CA VAL A 60 -7.82 -67.92 39.04
C VAL A 60 -7.74 -67.57 37.56
N LYS A 61 -8.23 -68.45 36.68
CA LYS A 61 -8.25 -68.19 35.24
C LYS A 61 -9.05 -66.94 34.90
N SER A 62 -10.26 -66.79 35.44
CA SER A 62 -11.10 -65.62 35.21
C SER A 62 -10.47 -64.33 35.73
N SER A 63 -9.80 -64.39 36.89
CA SER A 63 -9.07 -63.25 37.47
C SER A 63 -7.94 -62.80 36.55
N CYS A 64 -7.13 -63.73 36.04
CA CYS A 64 -6.06 -63.41 35.10
C CYS A 64 -6.58 -62.88 33.76
N GLU A 65 -7.77 -63.32 33.31
CA GLU A 65 -8.42 -62.75 32.12
C GLU A 65 -8.85 -61.30 32.36
N TYR A 66 -9.47 -61.00 33.51
CA TYR A 66 -9.83 -59.64 33.89
C TYR A 66 -8.62 -58.72 34.06
N GLU A 67 -7.55 -59.18 34.72
CA GLU A 67 -6.31 -58.43 34.86
C GLU A 67 -5.74 -58.03 33.49
N ARG A 68 -5.70 -58.99 32.54
CA ARG A 68 -5.24 -58.72 31.17
C ARG A 68 -6.13 -57.70 30.45
N GLU A 69 -7.45 -57.78 30.60
CA GLU A 69 -8.38 -56.81 29.99
C GLU A 69 -8.17 -55.41 30.56
N LEU A 70 -7.94 -55.30 31.87
CA LEU A 70 -7.63 -54.03 32.52
C LEU A 70 -6.29 -53.45 32.06
N GLU A 71 -5.25 -54.28 31.92
CA GLU A 71 -3.95 -53.85 31.37
C GLU A 71 -4.09 -53.30 29.95
N ILE A 72 -4.85 -53.97 29.08
CA ILE A 72 -5.13 -53.51 27.72
C ILE A 72 -5.85 -52.15 27.73
N GLU A 73 -6.79 -51.96 28.66
CA GLU A 73 -7.55 -50.72 28.79
C GLU A 73 -6.68 -49.56 29.31
N VAL A 74 -5.81 -49.83 30.29
CA VAL A 74 -4.81 -48.87 30.77
C VAL A 74 -3.89 -48.46 29.61
N ASP A 75 -3.32 -49.43 28.88
CA ASP A 75 -2.49 -49.17 27.71
C ASP A 75 -3.20 -48.29 26.66
N ARG A 76 -4.50 -48.53 26.45
CA ARG A 76 -5.32 -47.75 25.52
C ARG A 76 -5.47 -46.31 26.00
N TYR A 77 -5.76 -46.11 27.28
CA TYR A 77 -5.89 -44.78 27.87
C TYR A 77 -4.57 -44.03 27.91
N GLU A 78 -3.45 -44.69 28.20
CA GLU A 78 -2.12 -44.07 28.17
C GLU A 78 -1.77 -43.59 26.76
N LYS A 79 -1.97 -44.44 25.74
CA LYS A 79 -1.77 -44.05 24.33
C LYS A 79 -2.65 -42.88 23.94
N LYS A 80 -3.93 -42.89 24.34
CA LYS A 80 -4.85 -41.79 24.06
C LYS A 80 -4.42 -40.50 24.76
N THR A 81 -3.92 -40.59 25.98
CA THR A 81 -3.43 -39.45 26.76
C THR A 81 -2.20 -38.85 26.08
N GLN A 82 -1.21 -39.67 25.72
CA GLN A 82 -0.02 -39.21 24.98
C GLN A 82 -0.38 -38.56 23.64
N GLN A 83 -1.36 -39.11 22.91
CA GLN A 83 -1.85 -38.50 21.67
C GLN A 83 -2.48 -37.13 21.94
N LEU A 84 -3.36 -37.02 22.94
CA LEU A 84 -4.00 -35.77 23.30
C LEU A 84 -2.98 -34.71 23.74
N GLU A 85 -2.01 -35.08 24.57
CA GLU A 85 -0.93 -34.19 24.99
C GLU A 85 -0.11 -33.68 23.80
N SER A 86 0.25 -34.56 22.86
CA SER A 86 0.95 -34.18 21.63
C SER A 86 0.13 -33.19 20.80
N THR A 87 -1.17 -33.45 20.63
CA THR A 87 -2.06 -32.53 19.90
C THR A 87 -2.23 -31.20 20.61
N ALA A 88 -2.31 -31.18 21.95
CA ALA A 88 -2.41 -29.96 22.72
C ALA A 88 -1.15 -29.10 22.56
N LEU A 89 0.03 -29.72 22.66
CA LEU A 89 1.30 -29.03 22.42
C LEU A 89 1.41 -28.48 20.99
N GLN A 90 0.90 -29.21 19.99
CA GLN A 90 0.88 -28.70 18.62
C GLN A 90 -0.05 -27.50 18.47
N LEU A 91 -1.27 -27.57 18.99
CA LEU A 91 -2.23 -26.47 18.94
C LEU A 91 -1.72 -25.23 19.68
N ASP A 92 -0.98 -25.40 20.78
CA ASP A 92 -0.36 -24.27 21.48
C ASP A 92 0.73 -23.58 20.65
N ARG A 93 1.52 -24.34 19.88
CA ARG A 93 2.49 -23.77 18.92
C ARG A 93 1.76 -23.03 17.81
N ASP A 94 0.78 -23.67 17.17
CA ASP A 94 0.01 -23.06 16.08
C ASP A 94 -0.69 -21.77 16.54
N LYS A 95 -1.21 -21.75 17.78
CA LYS A 95 -1.78 -20.56 18.41
C LYS A 95 -0.74 -19.47 18.63
N SER A 96 0.47 -19.82 19.07
CA SER A 96 1.57 -18.87 19.24
C SER A 96 1.97 -18.25 17.90
N ASP A 97 2.12 -19.06 16.86
CA ASP A 97 2.50 -18.63 15.51
C ASP A 97 1.43 -17.72 14.91
N LEU A 98 0.16 -18.10 15.05
CA LEU A 98 -0.97 -17.28 14.59
C LEU A 98 -1.03 -15.95 15.34
N ASN A 99 -0.76 -15.93 16.65
CA ASN A 99 -0.70 -14.70 17.41
C ASN A 99 0.46 -13.80 16.97
N SER A 100 1.63 -14.36 16.64
CA SER A 100 2.74 -13.60 16.06
C SER A 100 2.33 -12.96 14.74
N SER A 101 1.75 -13.74 13.83
CA SER A 101 1.28 -13.26 12.53
C SER A 101 0.21 -12.16 12.66
N ILE A 102 -0.74 -12.32 13.59
CA ILE A 102 -1.76 -11.30 13.87
C ILE A 102 -1.11 -10.00 14.37
N ASN A 103 -0.09 -10.08 15.21
CA ASN A 103 0.60 -8.90 15.72
C ASN A 103 1.41 -8.20 14.62
N GLU A 104 2.10 -8.95 13.77
CA GLU A 104 2.80 -8.40 12.60
C GLU A 104 1.84 -7.65 11.67
N VAL A 105 0.71 -8.27 11.32
CA VAL A 105 -0.32 -7.62 10.48
C VAL A 105 -0.91 -6.37 11.14
N LYS A 106 -1.08 -6.38 12.46
CA LYS A 106 -1.53 -5.19 13.20
C LYS A 106 -0.50 -4.07 13.15
N ASP A 107 0.77 -4.38 13.28
CA ASP A 107 1.85 -3.39 13.21
C ASP A 107 1.96 -2.78 11.80
N ASP A 108 1.85 -3.62 10.76
CA ASP A 108 1.79 -3.18 9.36
C ASP A 108 0.56 -2.31 9.09
N LEU A 109 -0.61 -2.67 9.63
CA LEU A 109 -1.83 -1.88 9.53
C LEU A 109 -1.66 -0.50 10.21
N GLN A 110 -1.02 -0.44 11.37
CA GLN A 110 -0.72 0.82 12.02
C GLN A 110 0.28 1.67 11.22
N ALA A 111 1.32 1.05 10.65
CA ALA A 111 2.30 1.74 9.83
C ALA A 111 1.66 2.32 8.56
N THR A 112 0.79 1.56 7.90
CA THR A 112 0.04 2.02 6.72
C THR A 112 -0.93 3.15 7.07
N HIS A 113 -1.66 3.06 8.18
CA HIS A 113 -2.53 4.16 8.62
C HIS A 113 -1.75 5.45 8.92
N ARG A 114 -0.57 5.36 9.56
CA ARG A 114 0.31 6.53 9.79
C ARG A 114 0.77 7.14 8.45
N ARG A 115 1.15 6.30 7.49
CA ARG A 115 1.56 6.74 6.15
C ARG A 115 0.41 7.41 5.40
N GLU A 116 -0.78 6.83 5.44
CA GLU A 116 -1.98 7.39 4.83
C GLU A 116 -2.29 8.77 5.40
N HIS A 117 -2.29 8.89 6.73
CA HIS A 117 -2.54 10.17 7.39
C HIS A 117 -1.51 11.25 6.97
N MET A 118 -0.23 10.89 6.94
CA MET A 118 0.83 11.80 6.45
C MET A 118 0.58 12.25 5.01
N LEU A 119 0.19 11.33 4.11
CA LEU A 119 -0.11 11.66 2.72
C LEU A 119 -1.35 12.54 2.60
N GLN A 120 -2.38 12.33 3.42
CA GLN A 120 -3.56 13.18 3.48
C GLN A 120 -3.19 14.61 3.88
N THR A 121 -2.38 14.79 4.93
CA THR A 121 -1.89 16.12 5.35
C THR A 121 -1.08 16.80 4.24
N GLN A 122 -0.19 16.06 3.56
CA GLN A 122 0.58 16.61 2.43
C GLN A 122 -0.33 17.02 1.27
N LEU A 123 -1.37 16.25 0.96
CA LEU A 123 -2.35 16.60 -0.08
C LEU A 123 -3.11 17.88 0.28
N GLU A 124 -3.52 18.04 1.53
CA GLU A 124 -4.18 19.27 2.01
C GLU A 124 -3.25 20.49 1.91
N GLU A 125 -1.99 20.34 2.33
CA GLU A 125 -0.99 21.40 2.21
C GLU A 125 -0.75 21.81 0.75
N MET A 126 -0.66 20.83 -0.17
CA MET A 126 -0.48 21.10 -1.59
C MET A 126 -1.70 21.77 -2.22
N LYS A 127 -2.92 21.37 -1.84
CA LYS A 127 -4.15 22.05 -2.27
C LYS A 127 -4.13 23.52 -1.85
N TRP A 128 -3.75 23.80 -0.60
CA TRP A 128 -3.66 25.17 -0.11
C TRP A 128 -2.59 25.99 -0.83
N LYS A 129 -1.43 25.40 -1.12
CA LYS A 129 -0.37 26.04 -1.93
C LYS A 129 -0.86 26.36 -3.34
N ILE A 130 -1.57 25.45 -3.99
CA ILE A 130 -2.14 25.66 -5.34
C ILE A 130 -3.08 26.87 -5.32
N GLN A 131 -4.02 26.92 -4.37
CA GLN A 131 -4.96 28.04 -4.25
C GLN A 131 -4.25 29.39 -4.07
N ARG A 132 -3.17 29.43 -3.28
CA ARG A 132 -2.37 30.67 -3.12
C ARG A 132 -1.65 31.07 -4.41
N LEU A 133 -1.15 30.10 -5.17
CA LEU A 133 -0.51 30.37 -6.45
C LEU A 133 -1.52 30.84 -7.51
N GLU A 134 -2.72 30.27 -7.53
CA GLU A 134 -3.83 30.71 -8.38
C GLU A 134 -4.19 32.17 -8.07
N GLN A 135 -4.38 32.51 -6.79
CA GLN A 135 -4.66 33.88 -6.38
C GLN A 135 -3.54 34.85 -6.80
N ALA A 136 -2.28 34.49 -6.56
CA ALA A 136 -1.14 35.32 -6.95
C ALA A 136 -1.05 35.51 -8.48
N ASN A 137 -1.44 34.49 -9.25
CA ASN A 137 -1.49 34.58 -10.71
C ASN A 137 -2.60 35.54 -11.16
N ASP A 138 -3.79 35.46 -10.58
CA ASP A 138 -4.90 36.38 -10.87
C ASP A 138 -4.53 37.84 -10.57
N GLU A 139 -3.82 38.07 -9.47
CA GLU A 139 -3.28 39.39 -9.09
C GLU A 139 -2.25 39.90 -10.11
N LEU A 140 -1.33 39.04 -10.57
CA LEU A 140 -0.34 39.37 -11.59
C LEU A 140 -0.97 39.67 -12.94
N GLU A 141 -1.96 38.88 -13.37
CA GLU A 141 -2.70 39.16 -14.60
C GLU A 141 -3.42 40.51 -14.53
N THR A 142 -4.01 40.81 -13.38
CA THR A 142 -4.68 42.10 -13.16
C THR A 142 -3.67 43.25 -13.24
N ALA A 143 -2.51 43.12 -12.58
CA ALA A 143 -1.44 44.11 -12.66
C ALA A 143 -0.92 44.29 -14.10
N ALA A 144 -0.78 43.21 -14.86
CA ALA A 144 -0.37 43.25 -16.26
C ALA A 144 -1.38 44.00 -17.13
N ARG A 145 -2.69 43.76 -16.95
CA ARG A 145 -3.74 44.50 -17.67
C ARG A 145 -3.74 45.99 -17.33
N VAL A 146 -3.57 46.35 -16.06
CA VAL A 146 -3.47 47.75 -15.63
C VAL A 146 -2.22 48.43 -16.21
N ALA A 147 -1.08 47.75 -16.19
CA ALA A 147 0.16 48.26 -16.78
C ALA A 147 0.01 48.48 -18.29
N GLN A 148 -0.61 47.52 -19.00
CA GLN A 148 -0.86 47.64 -20.43
C GLN A 148 -1.77 48.83 -20.76
N ALA A 149 -2.88 48.99 -20.04
CA ALA A 149 -3.76 50.15 -20.20
C ALA A 149 -3.01 51.48 -19.92
N THR A 150 -2.13 51.49 -18.91
CA THR A 150 -1.31 52.67 -18.59
C THR A 150 -0.32 53.00 -19.70
N ILE A 151 0.29 51.98 -20.32
CA ILE A 151 1.19 52.15 -21.47
C ILE A 151 0.43 52.73 -22.66
N GLU A 152 -0.76 52.21 -22.96
CA GLU A 152 -1.62 52.70 -24.04
C GLU A 152 -2.05 54.15 -23.81
N ASP A 153 -2.46 54.50 -22.58
CA ASP A 153 -2.79 55.89 -22.20
C ASP A 153 -1.60 56.84 -22.38
N LEU A 154 -0.39 56.41 -22.00
CA LEU A 154 0.82 57.21 -22.18
C LEU A 154 1.21 57.34 -23.65
N HIS A 155 1.03 56.27 -24.45
CA HIS A 155 1.25 56.30 -25.88
C HIS A 155 0.34 57.32 -26.56
N HIS A 156 -0.96 57.28 -26.25
CA HIS A 156 -1.93 58.22 -26.82
C HIS A 156 -1.63 59.68 -26.43
N LYS A 157 -1.22 59.93 -25.18
CA LYS A 157 -0.74 61.26 -24.74
C LYS A 157 0.50 61.70 -25.50
N SER A 158 1.45 60.79 -25.73
CA SER A 158 2.65 61.06 -26.50
C SER A 158 2.33 61.42 -27.96
N GLU A 159 1.43 60.67 -28.61
CA GLU A 159 0.96 60.98 -29.97
C GLU A 159 0.28 62.35 -30.03
N THR A 160 -0.61 62.65 -29.08
CA THR A 160 -1.29 63.94 -29.01
C THR A 160 -0.30 65.10 -28.86
N LEU A 161 0.71 64.95 -27.99
CA LEU A 161 1.76 65.97 -27.80
C LEU A 161 2.63 66.12 -29.05
N LEU A 162 2.90 65.03 -29.77
CA LEU A 162 3.64 65.07 -31.03
C LEU A 162 2.86 65.83 -32.10
N GLU A 163 1.56 65.55 -32.25
CA GLU A 163 0.66 66.27 -33.17
C GLU A 163 0.63 67.77 -32.87
N GLN A 164 0.49 68.14 -31.59
CA GLN A 164 0.56 69.53 -31.15
C GLN A 164 1.91 70.17 -31.49
N ASN A 165 3.02 69.44 -31.31
CA ASN A 165 4.35 69.94 -31.61
C ASN A 165 4.53 70.19 -33.12
N VAL A 166 4.06 69.25 -33.96
CA VAL A 166 4.07 69.39 -35.42
C VAL A 166 3.25 70.60 -35.86
N PHE A 167 2.07 70.79 -35.27
CA PHE A 167 1.23 71.96 -35.55
C PHE A 167 1.93 73.29 -35.20
N LEU A 168 2.53 73.38 -34.00
CA LEU A 168 3.27 74.56 -33.57
C LEU A 168 4.53 74.82 -34.42
N GLN A 169 5.21 73.77 -34.87
CA GLN A 169 6.34 73.90 -35.79
C GLN A 169 5.90 74.49 -37.13
N HIS A 170 4.78 74.01 -37.68
CA HIS A 170 4.20 74.54 -38.90
C HIS A 170 3.80 76.02 -38.76
N GLU A 171 3.14 76.41 -37.67
CA GLU A 171 2.82 77.82 -37.38
C GLU A 171 4.08 78.69 -37.27
N LYS A 172 5.11 78.20 -36.59
CA LYS A 172 6.41 78.89 -36.47
C LYS A 172 7.06 79.08 -37.83
N GLU A 173 7.07 78.06 -38.68
CA GLU A 173 7.59 78.15 -40.04
C GLU A 173 6.83 79.18 -40.87
N GLU A 174 5.50 79.21 -40.75
CA GLU A 174 4.67 80.17 -41.48
C GLU A 174 4.91 81.61 -41.02
N LEU A 175 5.03 81.84 -39.71
CA LEU A 175 5.42 83.13 -39.15
C LEU A 175 6.81 83.57 -39.64
N LEU A 176 7.79 82.67 -39.65
CA LEU A 176 9.13 82.98 -40.16
C LEU A 176 9.12 83.30 -41.65
N LYS A 177 8.32 82.60 -42.46
CA LYS A 177 8.12 82.94 -43.88
C LYS A 177 7.53 84.34 -44.02
N GLN A 178 6.46 84.66 -43.30
CA GLN A 178 5.87 86.00 -43.33
C GLN A 178 6.90 87.07 -42.96
N LEU A 179 7.66 86.86 -41.88
CA LEU A 179 8.73 87.76 -41.45
C LEU A 179 9.81 87.93 -42.53
N SER A 180 10.20 86.84 -43.21
CA SER A 180 11.13 86.90 -44.34
C SER A 180 10.56 87.65 -45.55
N TYR A 181 9.26 87.49 -45.85
CA TYR A 181 8.59 88.25 -46.91
C TYR A 181 8.56 89.75 -46.58
N PHE A 182 8.31 90.12 -45.33
CA PHE A 182 8.40 91.53 -44.90
C PHE A 182 9.82 92.09 -45.10
N ILE A 183 10.85 91.35 -44.67
CA ILE A 183 12.25 91.78 -44.84
C ILE A 183 12.64 91.91 -46.34
N VAL A 184 12.17 91.00 -47.19
CA VAL A 184 12.45 91.03 -48.64
C VAL A 184 11.65 92.13 -49.36
N ALA A 185 10.40 92.39 -48.94
CA ALA A 185 9.59 93.47 -49.50
C ALA A 185 10.16 94.87 -49.19
N GLU A 186 10.97 94.98 -48.13
CA GLU A 186 11.65 96.22 -47.76
C GLU A 186 13.01 96.39 -48.48
N VAL A 187 13.51 95.37 -49.19
CA VAL A 187 14.85 95.38 -49.82
C VAL A 187 14.84 94.83 -51.26
N HIS A 188 14.62 95.71 -52.25
CA HIS A 188 15.42 95.71 -53.50
C HIS A 188 15.32 97.03 -54.30
N PRO A 189 16.45 97.53 -54.84
CA PRO A 189 16.83 97.21 -56.22
C PRO A 189 18.18 96.46 -56.38
N THR A 190 18.50 96.10 -57.63
CA THR A 190 19.15 94.88 -58.20
C THR A 190 20.71 94.85 -58.36
N PRO A 191 21.34 93.70 -58.80
CA PRO A 191 22.75 93.28 -58.57
C PRO A 191 23.68 93.41 -59.84
N PRO A 192 24.96 92.92 -59.93
CA PRO A 192 25.34 91.48 -60.04
C PRO A 192 26.78 91.05 -59.57
N ARG A 193 27.10 89.75 -59.77
CA ARG A 193 28.42 89.00 -59.74
C ARG A 193 28.74 88.22 -58.44
N SER A 194 29.38 87.04 -58.44
CA SER A 194 29.79 86.04 -59.44
C SER A 194 30.44 84.84 -58.73
N GLY A 195 30.19 83.61 -59.19
CA GLY A 195 31.05 82.41 -59.03
C GLY A 195 30.92 81.63 -57.71
N SER A 196 31.29 80.36 -57.59
CA SER A 196 31.54 79.27 -58.56
C SER A 196 31.80 78.00 -57.72
N THR A 197 30.93 77.00 -57.86
CA THR A 197 31.17 75.53 -57.79
C THR A 197 31.88 74.82 -56.60
N ARG A 198 31.36 73.59 -56.35
CA ARG A 198 32.00 72.31 -55.88
C ARG A 198 31.90 71.89 -54.39
N PHE A 199 31.05 70.88 -54.16
CA PHE A 199 31.29 69.70 -53.30
C PHE A 199 32.36 68.77 -53.95
N PRO A 200 32.92 67.68 -53.33
CA PRO A 200 32.50 66.93 -52.13
C PRO A 200 33.62 66.31 -51.20
N ARG A 201 33.17 65.65 -50.10
CA ARG A 201 33.67 64.38 -49.47
C ARG A 201 35.10 64.32 -48.84
N LYS A 202 35.23 64.00 -47.54
CA LYS A 202 35.40 62.65 -46.93
C LYS A 202 35.97 62.68 -45.49
N SER A 203 35.48 61.74 -44.68
CA SER A 203 36.16 60.96 -43.62
C SER A 203 36.71 61.65 -42.36
N SER A 204 36.11 61.32 -41.21
CA SER A 204 36.91 60.98 -40.01
C SER A 204 36.17 59.95 -39.17
N SER A 205 36.80 58.78 -39.08
CA SER A 205 36.60 57.74 -38.08
C SER A 205 37.02 58.22 -36.69
N HIS A 206 36.29 57.85 -35.65
CA HIS A 206 36.82 57.10 -34.49
C HIS A 206 35.66 56.68 -33.59
N LEU A 207 35.55 55.37 -33.40
CA LEU A 207 34.74 54.70 -32.38
C LEU A 207 35.58 54.53 -31.09
N SER A 208 34.84 54.31 -29.99
CA SER A 208 35.18 53.96 -28.60
C SER A 208 34.61 55.04 -27.66
N GLU A 209 33.81 54.77 -26.63
CA GLU A 209 33.84 53.64 -25.71
C GLU A 209 32.55 53.58 -24.84
N ALA A 210 32.10 52.34 -24.56
CA ALA A 210 31.38 51.84 -23.38
C ALA A 210 30.10 52.52 -22.83
N ALA A 211 28.97 51.79 -22.92
CA ALA A 211 28.25 51.27 -21.74
C ALA A 211 27.18 50.24 -22.16
N ALA A 212 27.11 49.14 -21.43
CA ALA A 212 26.48 47.87 -21.76
C ALA A 212 24.93 47.87 -21.77
N PRO A 213 24.31 47.01 -22.61
CA PRO A 213 23.01 46.43 -22.32
C PRO A 213 23.04 44.90 -22.22
N VAL A 214 22.28 44.42 -21.24
CA VAL A 214 21.29 43.32 -21.33
C VAL A 214 21.72 42.01 -21.98
N ALA A 215 21.74 40.95 -21.16
CA ALA A 215 21.90 39.56 -21.55
C ALA A 215 20.70 39.02 -22.34
N PRO A 216 20.96 38.23 -23.40
CA PRO A 216 20.07 37.13 -23.78
C PRO A 216 20.82 35.79 -23.92
N VAL A 217 20.16 34.75 -23.40
CA VAL A 217 19.99 33.38 -23.91
C VAL A 217 21.02 32.82 -24.92
N PRO A 218 21.57 31.62 -24.67
CA PRO A 218 22.12 30.76 -25.72
C PRO A 218 21.38 29.41 -25.85
N GLU A 219 20.65 29.23 -26.95
CA GLU A 219 20.60 27.99 -27.74
C GLU A 219 21.65 28.19 -28.87
N GLU A 220 22.35 27.25 -29.48
CA GLU A 220 22.28 25.79 -29.61
C GLU A 220 23.69 25.40 -30.12
N ASN A 221 24.29 24.29 -29.65
CA ASN A 221 25.43 23.72 -30.37
C ASN A 221 25.31 22.20 -30.42
N THR A 222 25.16 21.74 -31.66
CA THR A 222 24.95 20.37 -32.11
C THR A 222 26.09 19.44 -31.72
N GLN A 223 25.77 18.36 -30.99
CA GLN A 223 26.60 17.17 -30.91
C GLN A 223 25.84 15.93 -31.38
N LYS A 224 26.45 15.28 -32.39
CA LYS A 224 26.01 14.05 -33.03
C LYS A 224 26.11 12.87 -32.04
N GLY A 225 24.98 12.23 -31.75
CA GLY A 225 24.89 10.99 -30.97
C GLY A 225 23.92 10.00 -31.60
N LYS A 226 24.48 9.00 -32.28
CA LYS A 226 23.94 7.69 -32.71
C LYS A 226 22.43 7.43 -32.58
N ARG A 227 21.75 7.37 -33.74
CA ARG A 227 20.40 6.85 -33.91
C ARG A 227 20.31 5.37 -33.51
N ARG A 228 19.63 5.07 -32.39
CA ARG A 228 19.04 3.75 -32.14
C ARG A 228 17.57 3.80 -32.54
N LYS A 229 17.20 3.02 -33.56
CA LYS A 229 15.82 2.72 -33.94
C LYS A 229 15.16 1.93 -32.80
N GLY A 230 14.48 2.62 -31.90
CA GLY A 230 13.51 2.04 -30.98
C GLY A 230 12.11 2.30 -31.52
N ARG A 231 11.34 1.24 -31.75
CA ARG A 231 9.94 1.30 -32.19
C ARG A 231 9.14 2.08 -31.15
N ARG A 232 8.46 3.15 -31.55
CA ARG A 232 7.39 3.75 -30.74
C ARG A 232 6.27 2.72 -30.65
N PRO A 233 5.71 2.42 -29.46
CA PRO A 233 4.40 1.81 -29.39
C PRO A 233 3.42 2.80 -30.01
N GLU A 234 2.55 2.31 -30.90
CA GLU A 234 1.37 3.05 -31.33
C GLU A 234 0.64 3.55 -30.07
N VAL A 235 0.37 4.85 -30.04
CA VAL A 235 -0.59 5.41 -29.08
C VAL A 235 -1.93 4.83 -29.48
N LEU A 236 -2.27 3.67 -28.92
CA LEU A 236 -3.66 3.23 -28.84
C LEU A 236 -4.37 4.29 -28.01
N GLU A 237 -5.17 5.11 -28.69
CA GLU A 237 -6.17 5.96 -28.08
C GLU A 237 -7.19 5.08 -27.34
N THR A 238 -6.81 4.55 -26.19
CA THR A 238 -7.78 4.03 -25.23
C THR A 238 -8.33 5.23 -24.49
N CYS A 239 -9.38 5.83 -25.07
CA CYS A 239 -10.22 6.80 -24.38
C CYS A 239 -10.53 6.27 -22.96
N LEU A 240 -10.09 7.00 -21.94
CA LEU A 240 -10.44 6.73 -20.55
C LEU A 240 -11.92 7.08 -20.37
N HIS A 241 -12.81 6.13 -20.68
CA HIS A 241 -14.28 6.31 -20.65
C HIS A 241 -14.85 6.35 -19.22
N LEU A 242 -14.20 7.03 -18.27
CA LEU A 242 -14.79 7.25 -16.93
C LEU A 242 -15.95 8.26 -16.95
N THR A 243 -16.05 9.11 -17.99
CA THR A 243 -17.03 10.21 -18.08
C THR A 243 -18.11 10.01 -19.15
N CYS A 244 -18.04 8.93 -19.95
CA CYS A 244 -18.99 8.72 -21.05
C CYS A 244 -20.35 8.20 -20.54
N ARG A 245 -21.40 9.01 -20.67
CA ARG A 245 -22.79 8.64 -20.30
C ARG A 245 -23.30 7.37 -21.01
N LYS A 246 -22.83 7.07 -22.24
CA LYS A 246 -23.26 5.87 -22.98
C LYS A 246 -22.64 4.57 -22.45
N CYS A 247 -21.45 4.63 -21.83
CA CYS A 247 -20.78 3.44 -21.27
C CYS A 247 -21.27 3.07 -19.86
N ARG A 248 -21.96 3.97 -19.15
CA ARG A 248 -22.62 3.68 -17.86
C ARG A 248 -23.87 2.80 -17.99
N ALA A 249 -24.44 2.69 -19.18
CA ALA A 249 -25.58 1.80 -19.43
C ALA A 249 -25.05 0.40 -19.76
N ASN A 250 -24.93 -0.45 -18.74
CA ASN A 250 -24.52 -1.86 -18.82
C ASN A 250 -25.19 -2.63 -19.98
N LYS A 251 -24.55 -2.66 -21.14
CA LYS A 251 -24.76 -3.68 -22.17
C LYS A 251 -23.40 -4.24 -22.56
N PRO A 252 -23.08 -5.50 -22.20
CA PRO A 252 -21.85 -6.13 -22.66
C PRO A 252 -21.96 -6.35 -24.17
N HIS A 253 -21.09 -5.70 -24.93
CA HIS A 253 -20.86 -6.06 -26.32
C HIS A 253 -20.06 -7.36 -26.35
N SER A 254 -20.71 -8.45 -26.71
CA SER A 254 -20.08 -9.71 -27.08
C SER A 254 -19.34 -9.51 -28.40
N HIS A 255 -18.03 -9.32 -28.35
CA HIS A 255 -17.18 -9.61 -29.49
C HIS A 255 -15.90 -10.32 -29.07
N ASN A 256 -15.74 -11.47 -29.70
CA ASN A 256 -14.54 -12.25 -29.94
C ASN A 256 -14.14 -13.24 -28.83
N GLY A 257 -14.58 -14.47 -29.07
CA GLY A 257 -14.08 -15.67 -28.41
C GLY A 257 -12.66 -16.02 -28.81
N GLY A 258 -12.06 -16.89 -28.00
CA GLY A 258 -10.74 -17.47 -28.22
C GLY A 258 -10.05 -17.80 -26.90
N SER A 259 -10.34 -18.99 -26.37
CA SER A 259 -9.45 -19.89 -25.63
C SER A 259 -8.12 -19.32 -25.10
N ASP A 260 -8.02 -19.10 -23.79
CA ASP A 260 -7.14 -19.84 -22.87
C ASP A 260 -7.09 -19.16 -21.50
N GLU A 261 -6.80 -19.95 -20.47
CA GLU A 261 -6.91 -19.64 -19.05
C GLU A 261 -6.21 -18.34 -18.62
N LYS A 262 -6.90 -17.58 -17.76
CA LYS A 262 -6.56 -16.24 -17.20
C LYS A 262 -6.91 -15.08 -18.15
N GLY A 263 -8.04 -14.43 -17.86
CA GLY A 263 -8.58 -13.34 -18.65
C GLY A 263 -7.61 -12.15 -18.83
N PRO A 264 -7.82 -11.33 -19.89
CA PRO A 264 -6.91 -10.25 -20.29
C PRO A 264 -6.75 -9.14 -19.23
N VAL A 265 -7.69 -9.05 -18.29
CA VAL A 265 -7.68 -8.06 -17.21
C VAL A 265 -6.67 -8.42 -16.12
N SER A 266 -6.57 -9.69 -15.73
CA SER A 266 -5.62 -10.10 -14.68
C SER A 266 -4.18 -9.99 -15.17
N ALA A 267 -3.92 -10.39 -16.42
CA ALA A 267 -2.61 -10.26 -17.04
C ALA A 267 -2.19 -8.79 -17.24
N PHE A 268 -3.14 -7.85 -17.38
CA PHE A 268 -2.84 -6.43 -17.46
C PHE A 268 -2.36 -5.88 -16.10
N PHE A 269 -3.08 -6.18 -15.01
CA PHE A 269 -2.70 -5.72 -13.67
C PHE A 269 -1.39 -6.32 -13.18
N GLU A 270 -1.13 -7.59 -13.52
CA GLU A 270 0.12 -8.27 -13.17
C GLU A 270 1.32 -7.65 -13.92
N ARG A 271 1.18 -7.31 -15.20
CA ARG A 271 2.20 -6.56 -15.96
C ARG A 271 2.40 -5.14 -15.45
N LEU A 272 1.31 -4.45 -15.06
CA LEU A 272 1.38 -3.11 -14.49
C LEU A 272 2.10 -3.12 -13.14
N TRP A 273 1.83 -4.15 -12.31
CA TRP A 273 2.47 -4.33 -11.01
C TRP A 273 3.98 -4.60 -11.15
N ILE A 274 4.37 -5.50 -12.05
CA ILE A 274 5.79 -5.77 -12.35
C ILE A 274 6.49 -4.52 -12.91
N PHE A 275 5.82 -3.72 -13.74
CA PHE A 275 6.41 -2.50 -14.30
C PHE A 275 6.64 -1.40 -13.24
N LEU A 276 5.74 -1.30 -12.25
CA LEU A 276 5.81 -0.27 -11.20
C LEU A 276 6.67 -0.67 -10.01
N PHE A 277 6.71 -1.96 -9.66
CA PHE A 277 7.29 -2.47 -8.41
C PHE A 277 8.27 -3.63 -8.61
N GLY A 278 8.62 -3.95 -9.86
CA GLY A 278 9.55 -5.03 -10.17
C GLY A 278 10.97 -4.77 -9.66
N PRO A 279 11.74 -5.83 -9.36
CA PRO A 279 13.04 -5.75 -8.71
C PRO A 279 14.18 -5.18 -9.58
N ASP A 280 13.93 -4.87 -10.86
CA ASP A 280 14.94 -4.37 -11.81
C ASP A 280 14.96 -2.82 -11.91
N ARG A 281 14.75 -2.10 -10.80
CA ARG A 281 14.97 -0.64 -10.71
C ARG A 281 15.98 -0.27 -9.64
#